data_AF-A0A395KZV5-F1
#
_entry.id   AF-A0A395KZV5-F1
#
_cell.length_a   1.000
_cell.length_b   1.000
_cell.length_c   1.000
_cell.angle_alpha   90.00
_cell.angle_beta   90.00
_cell.angle_gamma   90.00
#
_symmetry.space_group_name_H-M   'P 1'
#
loop_
_entity.id
_entity.type
_entity.pdbx_description
1 polymer ?
#
loop_
_entity_poly.entity_id
_entity_poly.type
_entity_poly.pdbx_seq_one_letter_code
_entity_poly.pdbx_strand_id
1 'polypeptide(L)' 'MREEHLWREWYAWFPVMPIDDRIFWLEAIWRRRNPRTGLWEYKSFRSKQEKDEEAARQEI' A
#
# COMPACT_ATOMS: atom_id res chain seq x y z
N MET A 1 -1.85 18.55 15.77
CA MET A 1 -2.48 17.65 14.77
C MET A 1 -1.89 17.90 13.38
N ARG A 2 -0.63 17.53 13.10
CA ARG A 2 0.00 17.75 11.77
C ARG A 2 0.73 16.52 11.23
N GLU A 3 0.75 15.43 11.98
CA GLU A 3 1.60 14.28 11.72
C GLU A 3 0.92 13.14 10.95
N GLU A 4 -0.41 13.16 10.84
CA GLU A 4 -1.20 12.12 10.15
C GLU A 4 -1.09 12.20 8.61
N HIS A 5 -0.57 13.30 8.08
CA HIS A 5 -0.42 13.53 6.63
C HIS A 5 0.90 13.03 6.05
N LEU A 6 1.82 12.58 6.91
CA LEU A 6 3.08 12.00 6.46
C LEU A 6 2.87 10.51 6.20
N TRP A 7 3.51 10.01 5.14
CA TRP A 7 3.62 8.58 4.94
C TRP A 7 4.45 7.98 6.06
N ARG A 8 3.90 6.95 6.71
CA ARG A 8 4.57 6.18 7.75
C ARG A 8 4.55 4.72 7.37
N GLU A 9 5.62 4.02 7.69
CA GLU A 9 5.66 2.58 7.50
C GLU A 9 4.62 1.92 8.40
N TRP A 10 3.94 0.92 7.86
CA TRP A 10 2.92 0.18 8.56
C TRP A 10 2.79 -1.22 7.97
N TYR A 11 2.48 -2.20 8.80
CA TYR A 11 2.30 -3.58 8.36
C TYR A 11 0.82 -3.91 8.23
N ALA A 12 0.40 -4.41 7.07
CA ALA A 12 -0.99 -4.68 6.74
C ALA A 12 -1.50 -6.00 7.32
N TRP A 13 -2.05 -5.95 8.53
CA TRP A 13 -2.66 -7.11 9.20
C TRP A 13 -4.01 -7.57 8.61
N PHE A 14 -4.48 -6.93 7.53
CA PHE A 14 -5.75 -7.19 6.84
C PHE A 14 -5.61 -6.78 5.35
N PRO A 15 -6.54 -7.17 4.46
CA PRO A 15 -6.43 -6.84 3.04
C PRO A 15 -6.54 -5.34 2.83
N VAL A 16 -5.56 -4.75 2.16
CA VAL A 16 -5.58 -3.34 1.77
C VAL A 16 -5.35 -3.21 0.28
N MET A 17 -5.94 -2.17 -0.32
CA MET A 17 -5.73 -1.81 -1.72
C MET A 17 -4.90 -0.53 -1.78
N PRO A 18 -3.58 -0.62 -2.03
CA PRO A 18 -2.74 0.54 -2.27
C PRO A 18 -3.17 1.30 -3.52
N ILE A 19 -2.91 2.61 -3.53
CA ILE A 19 -3.25 3.47 -4.67
C ILE A 19 -2.44 3.17 -5.93
N ASP A 20 -1.34 2.44 -5.78
CA ASP A 20 -0.37 2.13 -6.82
C ASP A 20 -0.22 0.63 -7.06
N ASP A 21 -1.11 -0.19 -6.52
CA ASP A 21 -0.99 -1.65 -6.53
C ASP A 21 -2.35 -2.37 -6.39
N ARG A 22 -2.31 -3.70 -6.30
CA ARG A 22 -3.45 -4.61 -6.11
C ARG A 22 -3.79 -4.83 -4.62
N ILE A 23 -4.81 -5.64 -4.33
CA ILE A 23 -5.15 -6.00 -2.94
C ILE A 23 -4.12 -6.99 -2.37
N PHE A 24 -3.58 -6.73 -1.17
CA PHE A 24 -2.63 -7.60 -0.47
C PHE A 24 -2.95 -7.79 1.01
N TRP A 25 -2.58 -8.95 1.55
CA TRP A 25 -2.56 -9.27 2.99
C TRP A 25 -1.11 -9.38 3.47
N LEU A 26 -0.86 -8.94 4.71
CA LEU A 26 0.38 -9.20 5.45
C LEU A 26 1.66 -8.69 4.76
N GLU A 27 1.66 -7.42 4.35
CA GLU A 27 2.81 -6.76 3.73
C GLU A 27 3.17 -5.46 4.46
N ALA A 28 4.45 -5.11 4.47
CA ALA A 28 4.88 -3.77 4.85
C ALA A 28 4.47 -2.79 3.75
N ILE A 29 3.89 -1.65 4.13
CA ILE A 29 3.44 -0.61 3.22
C ILE A 29 3.64 0.78 3.83
N TRP A 30 3.54 1.81 3.00
CA TRP A 30 3.32 3.17 3.48
C TRP A 30 1.84 3.40 3.75
N ARG A 31 1.52 4.02 4.88
CA ARG A 31 0.16 4.46 5.24
C ARG A 31 0.14 5.95 5.58
N ARG A 32 -0.88 6.66 5.12
CA ARG A 32 -1.14 8.09 5.37
C ARG A 32 -2.63 8.33 5.58
N ARG A 33 -3.01 9.32 6.39
CA ARG A 33 -4.37 9.85 6.40
C ARG A 33 -4.47 11.04 5.46
N ASN A 34 -5.36 10.97 4.48
CA ASN A 34 -5.53 12.04 3.50
C ASN A 34 -6.08 13.30 4.20
N PRO A 35 -5.41 14.46 4.12
CA PRO A 35 -5.84 15.70 4.78
C PRO A 35 -7.20 16.22 4.30
N ARG A 36 -7.56 15.93 3.05
CA ARG A 36 -8.76 16.46 2.39
C ARG A 36 -9.98 15.58 2.61
N THR A 37 -9.80 14.26 2.56
CA THR A 37 -10.91 13.30 2.66
C THR A 37 -11.01 12.62 4.02
N GLY A 38 -9.95 12.67 4.83
CA GLY A 38 -9.86 12.00 6.12
C GLY A 38 -9.71 10.47 6.04
N LEU A 39 -9.68 9.91 4.83
CA LEU A 39 -9.56 8.48 4.56
C LEU A 39 -8.10 8.02 4.64
N TRP A 40 -7.90 6.72 4.90
CA TRP A 40 -6.58 6.11 4.83
C TRP A 40 -6.19 5.85 3.38
N GLU A 41 -4.97 6.23 3.05
CA GLU A 41 -4.29 5.91 1.81
C GLU A 41 -3.12 4.99 2.10
N TYR A 42 -2.88 4.09 1.16
CA TYR A 42 -1.85 3.07 1.26
C TYR A 42 -0.99 3.10 0.00
N LYS A 43 0.30 2.87 0.13
CA LYS A 43 1.22 2.75 -1.01
C LYS A 43 2.15 1.56 -0.78
N SER A 44 2.32 0.74 -1.81
CA SER A 44 3.17 -0.45 -1.76
C SER A 44 4.66 -0.06 -1.67
N PHE A 45 5.48 -0.88 -1.00
CA PHE A 45 6.94 -0.76 -1.06
C PHE A 45 7.52 -1.38 -2.33
N ARG A 46 6.78 -2.28 -2.98
CA ARG A 46 7.26 -2.98 -4.16
C ARG A 46 7.51 -2.03 -5.31
N SER A 47 8.61 -2.28 -5.99
CA SER A 47 8.94 -1.70 -7.27
C SER A 47 7.97 -2.19 -8.34
N LYS A 48 7.91 -1.48 -9.47
CA LYS A 48 7.12 -1.92 -10.62
C LYS A 48 7.56 -3.32 -11.10
N GLN A 49 8.85 -3.60 -11.09
CA GLN A 49 9.38 -4.89 -11.52
C GLN A 49 8.89 -6.05 -10.65
N GLU A 50 8.93 -5.90 -9.32
CA GLU A 50 8.39 -6.92 -8.40
C GLU A 50 6.89 -7.14 -8.62
N LYS A 51 6.14 -6.08 -8.89
CA LYS A 51 4.71 -6.17 -9.24
C LYS A 51 4.50 -6.94 -10.54
N ASP A 52 5.33 -6.71 -11.55
CA ASP A 52 5.24 -7.38 -12.85
C ASP A 52 5.61 -8.87 -12.74
N GLU A 53 6.67 -9.19 -11.99
CA GLU A 53 7.10 -10.58 -11.74
C GLU A 53 6.04 -11.40 -10.99
N GLU A 54 5.39 -10.82 -9.97
CA GLU A 54 4.27 -11.45 -9.28
C GLU A 54 3.06 -11.64 -10.21
N ALA A 55 2.80 -10.70 -11.12
CA ALA A 55 1.75 -10.84 -12.12
C ALA A 55 1.97 -12.10 -12.96
N ALA A 56 3.16 -12.23 -13.51
CA ALA A 56 3.53 -13.34 -14.38
C ALA A 56 3.47 -14.70 -13.64
N ARG A 57 3.75 -14.73 -12.33
CA ARG A 57 3.65 -15.95 -11.52
C ARG A 57 2.23 -16.44 -11.29
N GLN A 58 1.24 -15.54 -11.29
CA GLN A 58 -0.17 -15.91 -11.09
C GLN A 58 -0.88 -16.37 -12.37
N GLU A 59 -0.21 -16.31 -13.52
CA GLU A 59 -0.75 -16.73 -14.82
C GLU A 59 -0.40 -18.19 -15.20
N ILE A 60 0.16 -18.98 -14.27
CA ILE A 60 0.57 -20.39 -14.46
C ILE A 60 -0.36 -21.35 -13.71
#